data_AF-A0A948VMJ5-F1
#
_entry.id   AF-A0A948VMJ5-F1
#
_cell.length_a   1.000
_cell.length_b   1.000
_cell.length_c   1.000
_cell.angle_alpha   90.00
_cell.angle_beta   90.00
_cell.angle_gamma   90.00
#
_symmetry.space_group_name_H-M   'P 1'
#
loop_
_entity.id
_entity.type
_entity.pdbx_description
1 polymer ?
#
loop_
_entity_poly.entity_id
_entity_poly.type
_entity_poly.pdbx_seq_one_letter_code
_entity_poly.pdbx_strand_id
1 'polypeptide(L)'
;FATVTATNSNTTIDFVLIPAPPKMKVSMRLIYDGGWKYRFLIKSPKKLVTAPDCWYSPGQQFDSSKASQIPTIAGPNNSYGFDLSTLEDHEYYTLQVKIVTVDGKEDKEAIVFGPKIKALAKKDVKDELAEGGAFEIDETGDDVTQILLDAGTLEPKTDGTAVTGISVSGVGASAVGGFVTALPNFKLNKTSEEDTTLIDSLISNMVCSDIYEVNLKDAQINKSITLTMNYDSKKIKESDLKNLQICQYNSDKKKWETLSGTKTIDPITGTVSIEIESIAEAYKSTTTRLSSMAGRSMNTGSGFTINPMQATSQTGTFAIFSSTLPTKVGYAGSDFKIINFPNPFDLKSKNVSMTESGVGAGTVNQSLTGTMLKFYVPAGAGSADVKFYIYNIAGELVRKIESAKTIDGVDMSNIERGYIYYIEWDGKNDSKEECASGVYLLIPKVDNKKATERALKMAIIK
;
A
#
# COMPACT_ATOMS: atom_id res chain seq x y z
N PHE A 1 -9.19 10.69 29.26
CA PHE A 1 -10.30 9.77 29.61
C PHE A 1 -10.56 9.92 31.09
N ALA A 2 -11.74 10.44 31.43
CA ALA A 2 -12.18 10.66 32.81
C ALA A 2 -12.94 9.45 33.34
N THR A 3 -12.77 9.13 34.63
CA THR A 3 -13.53 8.09 35.32
C THR A 3 -14.70 8.76 36.05
N VAL A 4 -15.92 8.27 35.80
CA VAL A 4 -17.15 8.79 36.42
C VAL A 4 -17.39 8.04 37.72
N THR A 5 -17.47 8.76 38.85
CA THR A 5 -17.96 8.19 40.11
C THR A 5 -19.17 8.99 40.53
N ALA A 6 -20.35 8.37 40.52
CA ALA A 6 -21.57 9.04 40.95
C ALA A 6 -21.64 9.06 42.48
N THR A 7 -21.49 10.23 43.08
CA THR A 7 -21.78 10.47 44.50
C THR A 7 -23.10 11.23 44.61
N ASN A 8 -24.14 10.47 44.93
CA ASN A 8 -25.45 10.88 45.46
C ASN A 8 -26.53 11.37 44.48
N SER A 9 -27.76 11.09 44.91
CA SER A 9 -29.03 11.08 44.18
C SER A 9 -29.69 12.45 43.96
N ASN A 10 -28.92 13.52 43.76
CA ASN A 10 -29.47 14.84 43.45
C ASN A 10 -29.09 15.30 42.03
N THR A 11 -30.07 15.86 41.34
CA THR A 11 -30.23 16.05 39.89
C THR A 11 -29.31 17.08 39.23
N THR A 12 -28.10 17.27 39.76
CA THR A 12 -27.07 18.07 39.11
C THR A 12 -25.82 17.20 39.00
N ILE A 13 -25.66 16.54 37.85
CA ILE A 13 -24.45 15.77 37.54
C ILE A 13 -23.38 16.81 37.18
N ASP A 14 -22.52 17.15 38.14
CA ASP A 14 -21.33 17.93 37.86
C ASP A 14 -20.31 17.04 37.11
N PHE A 15 -19.96 17.46 35.90
CA PHE A 15 -18.94 16.81 35.09
C PHE A 15 -17.57 17.32 35.50
N VAL A 16 -16.82 16.52 36.26
CA VAL A 16 -15.40 16.80 36.50
C VAL A 16 -14.60 16.19 35.36
N LEU A 17 -14.11 17.04 34.44
CA LEU A 17 -13.19 16.64 33.37
C LEU A 17 -11.84 16.27 34.01
N ILE A 18 -11.56 14.96 34.11
CA ILE A 18 -10.23 14.50 34.51
C ILE A 18 -9.33 14.46 33.26
N PRO A 19 -8.19 15.18 33.26
CA PRO A 19 -7.25 15.20 32.14
C PRO A 19 -6.87 13.78 31.72
N ALA A 20 -6.74 13.53 30.42
CA ALA A 20 -6.18 12.27 29.95
C ALA A 20 -4.77 12.05 30.55
N PRO A 21 -4.42 10.82 30.95
CA PRO A 21 -3.06 10.54 31.37
C PRO A 21 -2.13 10.90 30.19
N PRO A 22 -1.03 11.63 30.45
CA PRO A 22 -0.09 12.05 29.42
C PRO A 22 0.41 10.81 28.68
N LYS A 23 0.19 10.75 27.37
CA LYS A 23 0.77 9.70 26.53
C LYS A 23 2.19 10.06 26.15
N MET A 24 3.08 9.10 26.30
CA MET A 24 4.46 9.24 25.87
C MET A 24 4.59 8.97 24.37
N LYS A 25 5.40 9.79 23.71
CA LYS A 25 5.81 9.60 22.32
C LYS A 25 7.18 8.97 22.32
N VAL A 26 7.36 7.83 21.65
CA VAL A 26 8.67 7.20 21.49
C VAL A 26 9.02 7.19 20.01
N SER A 27 10.11 7.87 19.66
CA SER A 27 10.68 7.84 18.32
C SER A 27 12.02 7.11 18.33
N MET A 28 12.40 6.58 17.17
CA MET A 28 13.62 5.81 16.98
C MET A 28 14.32 6.27 15.69
N ARG A 29 15.65 6.28 15.68
CA ARG A 29 16.48 6.55 14.50
C ARG A 29 17.64 5.58 14.43
N LEU A 30 17.94 5.03 13.24
CA LEU A 30 19.20 4.32 13.01
C LEU A 30 20.34 5.35 12.84
N ILE A 31 21.40 5.22 13.64
CA ILE A 31 22.54 6.15 13.67
C ILE A 31 23.76 5.57 12.93
N TYR A 32 23.90 4.24 12.88
CA TYR A 32 25.04 3.58 12.25
C TYR A 32 24.69 2.17 11.77
N ASP A 33 25.01 1.90 10.50
CA ASP A 33 24.66 0.67 9.76
C ASP A 33 25.67 -0.46 9.99
N GLY A 34 26.96 -0.14 10.20
CA GLY A 34 28.04 -1.13 10.43
C GLY A 34 28.03 -1.80 11.81
N GLY A 35 26.91 -1.76 12.54
CA GLY A 35 26.74 -2.31 13.88
C GLY A 35 25.38 -2.00 14.52
N TRP A 36 24.33 -1.84 13.70
CA TRP A 36 22.93 -1.60 14.08
C TRP A 36 22.76 -0.80 15.37
N LYS A 37 23.11 0.49 15.31
CA LYS A 37 22.98 1.41 16.44
C LYS A 37 21.74 2.28 16.28
N TYR A 38 20.82 2.20 17.24
CA TYR A 38 19.57 2.94 17.27
C TYR A 38 19.63 4.06 18.33
N ARG A 39 19.06 5.22 18.03
CA ARG A 39 18.75 6.29 18.98
C ARG A 39 17.27 6.23 19.27
N PHE A 40 16.90 6.13 20.53
CA PHE A 40 15.52 6.30 20.96
C PHE A 40 15.35 7.66 21.61
N LEU A 41 14.21 8.29 21.36
CA LEU A 41 13.80 9.55 21.98
C LEU A 41 12.37 9.41 22.47
N ILE A 42 12.22 9.48 23.78
CA ILE A 42 10.95 9.45 24.49
C ILE A 42 10.60 10.89 24.84
N LYS A 43 9.43 11.38 24.43
CA LYS A 43 8.89 12.68 24.84
C LYS A 43 7.62 12.46 25.64
N SER A 44 7.55 13.08 26.82
CA SER A 44 6.33 13.11 27.60
C SER A 44 5.74 14.53 27.59
N PRO A 45 4.42 14.71 27.36
CA PRO A 45 3.80 16.02 27.40
C PRO A 45 3.78 16.61 28.82
N LYS A 46 3.94 15.78 29.86
CA LYS A 46 4.11 16.22 31.26
C LYS A 46 5.46 15.78 31.82
N LYS A 47 5.97 16.52 32.80
CA LYS A 47 7.14 16.12 33.56
C LYS A 47 6.88 14.78 34.26
N LEU A 48 7.78 13.81 34.09
CA LEU A 48 7.67 12.51 34.74
C LEU A 48 8.22 12.57 36.18
N VAL A 49 7.72 11.71 37.05
CA VAL A 49 8.23 11.59 38.44
C VAL A 49 9.59 10.91 38.45
N THR A 50 9.72 9.87 37.63
CA THR A 50 10.93 9.08 37.45
C THR A 50 11.26 9.03 35.96
N ALA A 51 12.53 8.76 35.66
CA ALA A 51 12.94 8.49 34.29
C ALA A 51 12.20 7.24 33.75
N PRO A 52 11.95 7.15 32.44
CA PRO A 52 11.31 5.97 31.85
C PRO A 52 12.14 4.70 32.06
N ASP A 53 11.47 3.62 32.46
CA ASP A 53 12.03 2.28 32.52
C ASP A 53 11.97 1.65 31.13
N CYS A 54 13.12 1.52 30.49
CA CYS A 54 13.23 0.96 29.14
C CYS A 54 13.81 -0.45 29.20
N TRP A 55 13.16 -1.38 28.52
CA TRP A 55 13.57 -2.78 28.42
C TRP A 55 13.50 -3.22 26.97
N TYR A 56 14.45 -4.01 26.49
CA TYR A 56 14.37 -4.59 25.16
C TYR A 56 14.63 -6.09 25.20
N SER A 57 13.96 -6.85 24.33
CA SER A 57 14.15 -8.28 24.15
C SER A 57 14.22 -8.64 22.66
N PRO A 58 14.94 -9.70 22.26
CA PRO A 58 14.90 -10.19 20.88
C PRO A 58 13.52 -10.77 20.53
N GLY A 59 13.10 -10.60 19.28
CA GLY A 59 11.82 -11.07 18.74
C GLY A 59 10.78 -9.96 18.49
N GLN A 60 9.69 -10.33 17.81
CA GLN A 60 8.56 -9.44 17.48
C GLN A 60 7.58 -9.21 18.64
N GLN A 61 7.71 -9.97 19.72
CA GLN A 61 6.96 -9.79 20.96
C GLN A 61 7.92 -9.58 22.12
N PHE A 62 7.51 -8.75 23.07
CA PHE A 62 8.30 -8.51 24.28
C PHE A 62 8.32 -9.77 25.16
N ASP A 63 9.52 -10.29 25.41
CA ASP A 63 9.78 -11.44 26.27
C ASP A 63 10.53 -10.96 27.51
N SER A 64 9.82 -10.87 28.64
CA SER A 64 10.38 -10.41 29.91
C SER A 64 11.50 -11.31 30.45
N SER A 65 11.57 -12.57 30.02
CA SER A 65 12.62 -13.51 30.45
C SER A 65 13.96 -13.28 29.75
N LYS A 66 13.95 -12.59 28.61
CA LYS A 66 15.11 -12.25 27.79
C LYS A 66 15.37 -10.75 27.74
N ALA A 67 14.67 -9.98 28.56
CA ALA A 67 14.71 -8.53 28.52
C ALA A 67 15.97 -7.98 29.19
N SER A 68 16.60 -7.02 28.53
CA SER A 68 17.71 -6.24 29.08
C SER A 68 17.25 -4.81 29.35
N GLN A 69 17.60 -4.27 30.53
CA GLN A 69 17.25 -2.89 30.91
C GLN A 69 18.21 -1.89 30.25
N ILE A 70 17.68 -0.75 29.83
CA ILE A 70 18.45 0.34 29.24
C ILE A 70 18.29 1.61 30.10
N PRO A 71 19.39 2.23 30.56
CA PRO A 71 19.31 3.51 31.24
C PRO A 71 18.90 4.62 30.26
N THR A 72 18.02 5.51 30.71
CA THR A 72 17.59 6.68 29.94
C THR A 72 18.34 7.93 30.38
N ILE A 73 18.66 8.82 29.43
CA ILE A 73 19.31 10.11 29.69
C ILE A 73 18.25 11.20 29.55
N ALA A 74 18.05 11.99 30.60
CA ALA A 74 17.13 13.12 30.56
C ALA A 74 17.62 14.22 29.61
N GLY A 75 16.71 14.74 28.79
CA GLY A 75 16.91 15.84 27.86
C GLY A 75 15.97 17.02 28.13
N PRO A 76 16.03 18.08 27.30
CA PRO A 76 15.15 19.25 27.45
C PRO A 76 13.68 18.90 27.15
N ASN A 77 12.75 19.71 27.64
CA ASN A 77 11.31 19.61 27.32
C ASN A 77 10.70 18.22 27.62
N ASN A 78 10.98 17.65 28.79
CA ASN A 78 10.47 16.34 29.23
C ASN A 78 10.80 15.21 28.24
N SER A 79 11.95 15.31 27.57
CA SER A 79 12.47 14.26 26.71
C SER A 79 13.49 13.37 27.44
N TYR A 80 13.59 12.12 27.02
CA TYR A 80 14.55 11.14 27.51
C TYR A 80 15.09 10.37 26.31
N GLY A 81 16.39 10.20 26.21
CA GLY A 81 17.00 9.52 25.07
C GLY A 81 18.01 8.48 25.51
N PHE A 82 18.25 7.51 24.64
CA PHE A 82 19.33 6.55 24.79
C PHE A 82 19.76 6.02 23.42
N ASP A 83 21.01 5.59 23.34
CA ASP A 83 21.53 4.88 22.19
C ASP A 83 21.61 3.39 22.55
N LEU A 84 21.12 2.53 21.66
CA LEU A 84 21.15 1.09 21.78
C LEU A 84 21.93 0.49 20.62
N SER A 85 22.95 -0.31 20.91
CA SER A 85 23.63 -1.15 19.92
C SER A 85 23.16 -2.58 20.10
N THR A 86 22.60 -3.16 19.04
CA THR A 86 22.22 -4.58 19.05
C THR A 86 23.43 -5.43 18.67
N LEU A 87 23.81 -6.35 19.55
CA LEU A 87 25.03 -7.18 19.40
C LEU A 87 24.78 -8.51 18.67
N GLU A 88 23.52 -8.93 18.51
CA GLU A 88 23.14 -10.23 17.94
C GLU A 88 22.41 -10.03 16.59
N ASP A 89 22.61 -10.97 15.65
CA ASP A 89 21.96 -11.02 14.32
C ASP A 89 20.46 -11.40 14.39
N HIS A 90 19.74 -10.88 15.38
CA HIS A 90 18.30 -11.05 15.44
C HIS A 90 17.62 -10.09 14.45
N GLU A 91 16.73 -10.66 13.63
CA GLU A 91 15.96 -9.91 12.62
C GLU A 91 15.05 -8.84 13.25
N TYR A 92 14.58 -9.09 14.49
CA TYR A 92 13.65 -8.26 15.23
C TYR A 92 14.01 -8.18 16.71
N TYR A 93 13.69 -7.04 17.31
CA TYR A 93 13.75 -6.72 18.72
C TYR A 93 12.47 -5.98 19.10
N THR A 94 12.04 -6.11 20.35
CA THR A 94 10.92 -5.34 20.90
C THR A 94 11.41 -4.51 22.09
N LEU A 95 11.28 -3.20 21.98
CA LEU A 95 11.47 -2.25 23.07
C LEU A 95 10.15 -2.07 23.80
N GLN A 96 10.13 -2.28 25.12
CA GLN A 96 9.07 -1.88 26.02
C GLN A 96 9.53 -0.69 26.86
N VAL A 97 8.75 0.37 26.84
CA VAL A 97 8.98 1.55 27.69
C VAL A 97 7.85 1.68 28.68
N LYS A 98 8.20 1.79 29.96
CA LYS A 98 7.29 1.97 31.07
C LYS A 98 7.55 3.33 31.72
N ILE A 99 6.49 4.11 31.94
CA ILE A 99 6.57 5.38 32.68
C ILE A 99 5.60 5.39 33.85
N VAL A 100 5.98 6.13 34.89
CA VAL A 100 5.08 6.47 36.01
C VAL A 100 4.82 7.96 35.96
N THR A 101 3.55 8.32 35.78
CA THR A 101 3.10 9.71 35.74
C THR A 101 3.04 10.33 37.14
N VAL A 102 2.97 11.67 37.23
CA VAL A 102 2.83 12.41 38.51
C VAL A 102 1.60 11.98 39.30
N ASP A 103 0.58 11.48 38.61
CA ASP A 103 -0.66 11.00 39.19
C ASP A 103 -0.57 9.52 39.65
N GLY A 104 0.63 8.91 39.62
CA GLY A 104 0.87 7.53 40.05
C GLY A 104 0.40 6.45 39.08
N LYS A 105 -0.12 6.83 37.90
CA LYS A 105 -0.55 5.88 36.86
C LYS A 105 0.62 5.42 36.01
N GLU A 106 0.67 4.11 35.73
CA GLU A 106 1.63 3.49 34.82
C GLU A 106 1.13 3.53 33.37
N ASP A 107 2.01 3.85 32.43
CA ASP A 107 1.77 3.72 30.99
C ASP A 107 2.88 2.86 30.35
N LYS A 108 2.52 2.09 29.32
CA LYS A 108 3.43 1.14 28.66
C LYS A 108 3.27 1.22 27.14
N GLU A 109 4.37 1.43 26.43
CA GLU A 109 4.42 1.37 24.96
C GLU A 109 5.42 0.29 24.52
N ALA A 110 5.07 -0.44 23.46
CA ALA A 110 5.94 -1.45 22.87
C ALA A 110 6.20 -1.12 21.39
N ILE A 111 7.47 -1.14 20.99
CA ILE A 111 7.93 -0.85 19.63
C ILE A 111 8.79 -1.99 19.14
N VAL A 112 8.48 -2.53 17.97
CA VAL A 112 9.33 -3.51 17.31
C VAL A 112 10.32 -2.77 16.41
N PHE A 113 11.60 -3.13 16.50
CA PHE A 113 12.70 -2.57 15.72
C PHE A 113 13.67 -3.67 15.29
N GLY A 114 14.57 -3.40 14.34
CA GLY A 114 15.58 -4.37 13.93
C GLY A 114 16.12 -4.11 12.53
N PRO A 115 17.11 -4.88 12.08
CA PRO A 115 17.74 -4.76 10.75
C PRO A 115 16.73 -4.80 9.59
N LYS A 116 15.66 -5.59 9.76
CA LYS A 116 14.60 -5.76 8.75
C LYS A 116 13.47 -4.74 8.86
N ILE A 117 13.42 -3.90 9.90
CA ILE A 117 12.37 -2.89 10.07
C ILE A 117 12.89 -1.53 9.63
N LYS A 118 12.61 -1.17 8.38
CA LYS A 118 12.86 0.16 7.82
C LYS A 118 11.59 1.00 7.97
N ALA A 119 11.53 1.81 9.03
CA ALA A 119 10.47 2.77 9.37
C ALA A 119 9.08 2.18 9.67
N LEU A 120 8.61 2.39 10.91
CA LEU A 120 7.26 2.03 11.34
C LEU A 120 6.66 3.20 12.12
N ALA A 121 5.66 3.85 11.55
CA ALA A 121 4.88 4.86 12.25
C ALA A 121 3.61 4.21 12.80
N LYS A 122 3.62 3.93 14.10
CA LYS A 122 2.40 3.63 14.86
C LYS A 122 2.05 4.88 15.64
N LYS A 123 0.94 5.54 15.26
CA LYS A 123 0.45 6.73 15.95
C LYS A 123 -0.95 6.45 16.46
N ASP A 124 -1.08 6.45 17.78
CA ASP A 124 -2.38 6.38 18.41
C ASP A 124 -3.16 7.67 18.12
N VAL A 125 -4.39 7.55 17.61
CA VAL A 125 -5.22 8.64 17.06
C VAL A 125 -5.73 9.63 18.15
N LYS A 126 -5.11 9.67 19.33
CA LYS A 126 -5.58 10.49 20.45
C LYS A 126 -5.41 12.00 20.22
N ASP A 127 -4.43 12.41 19.41
CA ASP A 127 -4.12 13.83 19.18
C ASP A 127 -4.82 14.35 17.90
N GLU A 128 -4.92 13.53 16.85
CA GLU A 128 -5.51 13.93 15.55
C GLU A 128 -7.05 13.84 15.45
N LEU A 129 -7.76 13.12 16.32
CA LEU A 129 -9.23 13.02 16.23
C LEU A 129 -9.94 14.37 16.42
N ALA A 130 -9.34 15.29 17.19
CA ALA A 130 -9.95 16.59 17.52
C ALA A 130 -9.47 17.73 16.62
N GLU A 131 -8.18 17.75 16.26
CA GLU A 131 -7.57 18.89 15.55
C GLU A 131 -7.32 18.62 14.06
N GLY A 132 -7.42 17.36 13.62
CA GLY A 132 -6.87 16.95 12.33
C GLY A 132 -5.33 16.93 12.35
N GLY A 133 -4.72 16.25 11.39
CA GLY A 133 -3.26 16.21 11.29
C GLY A 133 -2.75 15.15 10.34
N ALA A 134 -1.43 15.11 10.21
CA ALA A 134 -0.72 14.18 9.33
C ALA A 134 -0.19 12.97 10.11
N PHE A 135 -0.38 11.80 9.51
CA PHE A 135 0.25 10.55 9.89
C PHE A 135 1.42 10.32 8.96
N GLU A 136 2.59 10.82 9.35
CA GLU A 136 3.84 10.67 8.62
C GLU A 136 4.46 9.29 8.89
N ILE A 137 5.03 8.65 7.87
CA ILE A 137 5.75 7.38 8.01
C ILE A 137 7.07 7.56 8.77
N ASP A 138 7.65 8.75 8.64
CA ASP A 138 8.90 9.15 9.27
C ASP A 138 8.85 10.62 9.67
N GLU A 139 8.91 10.88 10.97
CA GLU A 139 8.95 12.24 11.53
C GLU A 139 10.35 12.88 11.44
N THR A 140 11.35 12.15 10.92
CA THR A 140 12.72 12.66 10.75
C THR A 140 12.94 13.37 9.41
N GLY A 141 11.97 13.25 8.49
CA GLY A 141 11.91 13.98 7.22
C GLY A 141 12.62 13.29 6.04
N ASP A 142 13.10 12.04 6.21
CA ASP A 142 13.73 11.29 5.13
C ASP A 142 12.68 10.68 4.18
N ASP A 143 11.52 10.28 4.70
CA ASP A 143 10.35 9.86 3.91
C ASP A 143 9.13 10.72 4.27
N VAL A 144 8.69 11.52 3.30
CA VAL A 144 7.57 12.46 3.41
C VAL A 144 6.21 11.80 3.11
N THR A 145 6.15 10.47 3.05
CA THR A 145 4.88 9.73 2.92
C THR A 145 4.03 9.97 4.14
N GLN A 146 2.81 10.44 3.92
CA GLN A 146 1.88 10.78 4.97
C GLN A 146 0.43 10.57 4.56
N ILE A 147 -0.43 10.43 5.57
CA ILE A 147 -1.87 10.47 5.39
C ILE A 147 -2.40 11.65 6.18
N LEU A 148 -3.02 12.60 5.47
CA LEU A 148 -3.62 13.79 6.08
C LEU A 148 -5.07 13.50 6.40
N LEU A 149 -5.44 13.72 7.66
CA LEU A 149 -6.79 13.58 8.17
C LEU A 149 -7.32 14.94 8.62
N ASP A 150 -8.46 15.36 8.07
CA ASP A 150 -9.17 16.52 8.60
C ASP A 150 -9.89 16.19 9.92
N ALA A 151 -10.20 17.22 10.71
CA ALA A 151 -10.99 17.04 11.91
C ALA A 151 -12.35 16.36 11.61
N GLY A 152 -12.68 15.33 12.40
CA GLY A 152 -13.90 14.54 12.23
C GLY A 152 -13.89 13.55 11.05
N THR A 153 -12.72 13.24 10.49
CA THR A 153 -12.61 12.24 9.40
C THR A 153 -12.77 10.81 9.90
N LEU A 154 -12.32 10.52 11.12
CA LEU A 154 -12.47 9.21 11.74
C LEU A 154 -13.53 9.26 12.85
N GLU A 155 -14.49 8.34 12.82
CA GLU A 155 -15.32 8.03 13.99
C GLU A 155 -14.95 6.65 14.54
N PRO A 156 -14.91 6.51 15.86
CA PRO A 156 -14.67 5.22 16.48
C PRO A 156 -15.83 4.26 16.27
N LYS A 157 -15.50 2.97 16.24
CA LYS A 157 -16.48 1.90 16.33
C LYS A 157 -17.26 2.03 17.63
N THR A 158 -18.57 2.21 17.55
CA THR A 158 -19.48 1.87 18.63
C THR A 158 -20.03 0.48 18.33
N ASP A 159 -19.80 -0.46 19.25
CA ASP A 159 -20.51 -1.73 19.15
C ASP A 159 -22.00 -1.42 19.22
N GLY A 160 -22.77 -1.80 18.20
CA GLY A 160 -24.18 -1.46 17.97
C GLY A 160 -25.17 -1.94 19.03
N THR A 161 -24.72 -2.18 20.26
CA THR A 161 -25.58 -2.21 21.42
C THR A 161 -26.02 -0.78 21.69
N ALA A 162 -27.13 -0.37 21.08
CA ALA A 162 -27.90 0.75 21.60
C ALA A 162 -28.02 0.53 23.11
N VAL A 163 -27.50 1.48 23.90
CA VAL A 163 -27.67 1.46 25.36
C VAL A 163 -29.15 1.71 25.61
N THR A 164 -29.94 0.62 25.55
CA THR A 164 -31.36 0.54 25.87
C THR A 164 -31.57 0.52 27.37
N GLY A 165 -30.79 1.33 28.10
CA GLY A 165 -30.67 1.23 29.56
C GLY A 165 -30.83 2.53 30.33
N ILE A 166 -30.91 3.69 29.67
CA ILE A 166 -31.20 4.95 30.38
C ILE A 166 -32.36 5.66 29.68
N SER A 167 -33.56 5.12 29.87
CA SER A 167 -34.79 5.87 29.69
C SER A 167 -34.94 6.85 30.87
N VAL A 168 -34.35 8.04 30.75
CA VAL A 168 -34.88 9.19 31.50
C VAL A 168 -36.19 9.55 30.80
N SER A 169 -37.30 9.32 31.48
CA SER A 169 -38.64 9.59 30.96
C SER A 169 -38.72 11.03 30.44
N GLY A 170 -38.91 11.19 29.12
CA GLY A 170 -39.28 12.47 28.48
C GLY A 170 -38.25 13.14 27.56
N VAL A 171 -37.02 12.65 27.42
CA VAL A 171 -36.06 13.18 26.43
C VAL A 171 -35.42 12.01 25.68
N GLY A 172 -35.58 12.00 24.35
CA GLY A 172 -35.00 10.98 23.48
C GLY A 172 -33.51 10.81 23.77
N ALA A 173 -33.10 9.58 24.00
CA ALA A 173 -31.72 9.19 24.31
C ALA A 173 -30.81 9.37 23.08
N SER A 174 -30.47 10.62 22.77
CA SER A 174 -29.35 10.98 21.91
C SER A 174 -28.27 11.59 22.79
N ALA A 175 -27.64 10.74 23.61
CA ALA A 175 -26.42 11.14 24.28
C ALA A 175 -25.31 11.24 23.22
N VAL A 176 -25.05 12.46 22.76
CA VAL A 176 -23.78 12.82 22.10
C VAL A 176 -22.67 12.47 23.10
N GLY A 177 -21.85 11.47 22.79
CA GLY A 177 -20.80 10.98 23.70
C GLY A 177 -21.03 9.56 24.22
N GLY A 178 -21.48 8.64 23.37
CA GLY A 178 -21.34 7.21 23.65
C GLY A 178 -19.89 6.89 24.01
N PHE A 179 -19.67 6.36 25.21
CA PHE A 179 -18.35 5.96 25.69
C PHE A 179 -17.75 4.98 24.70
N VAL A 180 -16.60 5.36 24.14
CA VAL A 180 -15.88 4.57 23.16
C VAL A 180 -15.34 3.31 23.83
N THR A 181 -15.79 2.13 23.41
CA THR A 181 -15.32 0.84 23.96
C THR A 181 -13.93 0.47 23.45
N ALA A 182 -13.54 0.97 22.27
CA ALA A 182 -12.21 0.83 21.70
C ALA A 182 -11.79 2.14 21.01
N LEU A 183 -10.51 2.48 21.09
CA LEU A 183 -9.98 3.66 20.41
C LEU A 183 -9.60 3.30 18.96
N PRO A 184 -9.88 4.20 18.00
CA PRO A 184 -9.35 4.08 16.65
C PRO A 184 -7.84 3.89 16.70
N ASN A 185 -7.34 2.95 15.92
CA ASN A 185 -5.92 2.79 15.71
C ASN A 185 -5.62 2.89 14.22
N PHE A 186 -4.63 3.69 13.89
CA PHE A 186 -4.16 3.88 12.53
C PHE A 186 -2.69 3.52 12.46
N LYS A 187 -2.34 2.65 11.51
CA LYS A 187 -0.98 2.20 11.29
C LYS A 187 -0.63 2.36 9.81
N LEU A 188 0.45 3.08 9.54
CA LEU A 188 1.05 3.22 8.23
C LEU A 188 2.44 2.58 8.27
N ASN A 189 2.67 1.57 7.44
CA ASN A 189 3.95 0.87 7.39
C ASN A 189 4.50 0.85 5.97
N LYS A 190 5.83 0.92 5.87
CA LYS A 190 6.56 0.54 4.68
C LYS A 190 6.77 -0.97 4.71
N THR A 191 6.33 -1.64 3.65
CA THR A 191 6.45 -3.09 3.50
C THR A 191 7.85 -3.42 2.98
N SER A 192 8.44 -4.55 3.40
CA SER A 192 9.83 -4.89 3.07
C SER A 192 10.00 -5.26 1.59
N GLU A 193 11.22 -5.11 1.04
CA GLU A 193 11.55 -5.57 -0.32
C GLU A 193 11.33 -7.09 -0.53
N GLU A 194 11.21 -7.88 0.54
CA GLU A 194 10.95 -9.32 0.48
C GLU A 194 9.46 -9.65 0.21
N ASP A 195 8.53 -8.69 0.39
CA ASP A 195 7.09 -8.85 0.08
C ASP A 195 6.77 -8.66 -1.43
N THR A 196 7.80 -8.74 -2.27
CA THR A 196 7.80 -8.74 -3.74
C THR A 196 6.87 -9.77 -4.38
N THR A 197 6.28 -10.71 -3.62
CA THR A 197 5.23 -11.60 -4.16
C THR A 197 3.98 -10.86 -4.63
N LEU A 198 3.74 -9.64 -4.15
CA LEU A 198 2.65 -8.76 -4.61
C LEU A 198 3.00 -8.00 -5.89
N ILE A 199 4.29 -7.88 -6.22
CA ILE A 199 4.81 -7.17 -7.38
C ILE A 199 5.33 -8.21 -8.38
N ASP A 200 4.57 -8.43 -9.44
CA ASP A 200 5.08 -9.19 -10.57
C ASP A 200 6.32 -8.48 -11.16
N SER A 201 7.26 -9.26 -11.70
CA SER A 201 8.53 -8.83 -12.30
C SER A 201 8.42 -7.76 -13.39
N LEU A 202 7.22 -7.58 -13.95
CA LEU A 202 6.92 -6.46 -14.83
C LEU A 202 6.65 -5.15 -14.11
N ILE A 203 5.82 -5.28 -13.08
CA ILE A 203 5.32 -4.16 -12.34
C ILE A 203 6.47 -3.57 -11.54
N SER A 204 7.47 -4.37 -11.15
CA SER A 204 8.68 -3.88 -10.45
C SER A 204 9.41 -2.77 -11.22
N ASN A 205 9.41 -2.81 -12.55
CA ASN A 205 10.04 -1.77 -13.37
C ASN A 205 9.16 -0.52 -13.53
N MET A 206 7.86 -0.65 -13.29
CA MET A 206 6.91 0.45 -13.26
C MET A 206 6.78 1.03 -11.85
N VAL A 207 7.01 0.26 -10.79
CA VAL A 207 6.92 0.75 -9.41
C VAL A 207 8.09 1.67 -9.11
N CYS A 208 7.76 2.90 -8.80
CA CYS A 208 8.69 3.97 -8.50
C CYS A 208 8.61 4.42 -7.04
N SER A 209 7.98 3.66 -6.16
CA SER A 209 7.97 3.88 -4.71
C SER A 209 8.21 2.58 -3.95
N ASP A 210 8.20 2.63 -2.63
CA ASP A 210 8.00 1.44 -1.82
C ASP A 210 6.53 1.00 -1.81
N ILE A 211 6.25 -0.15 -1.20
CA ILE A 211 4.89 -0.63 -0.95
C ILE A 211 4.47 -0.16 0.44
N TYR A 212 3.33 0.51 0.52
CA TYR A 212 2.80 1.05 1.77
C TYR A 212 1.54 0.30 2.19
N GLU A 213 1.53 -0.20 3.42
CA GLU A 213 0.36 -0.80 4.04
C GLU A 213 -0.30 0.23 4.96
N VAL A 214 -1.59 0.48 4.72
CA VAL A 214 -2.43 1.33 5.55
C VAL A 214 -3.43 0.43 6.26
N ASN A 215 -3.42 0.47 7.60
CA ASN A 215 -4.32 -0.31 8.44
C ASN A 215 -5.08 0.61 9.39
N LEU A 216 -6.40 0.66 9.22
CA LEU A 216 -7.33 1.32 10.12
C LEU A 216 -8.09 0.24 10.88
N LYS A 217 -7.99 0.27 12.22
CA LYS A 217 -8.67 -0.67 13.10
C LYS A 217 -9.63 0.06 14.03
N ASP A 218 -10.80 -0.54 14.23
CA ASP A 218 -11.87 -0.08 15.13
C ASP A 218 -12.32 1.38 14.88
N ALA A 219 -12.30 1.82 13.61
CA ALA A 219 -12.78 3.12 13.17
C ALA A 219 -13.42 3.10 11.76
N GLN A 220 -14.31 4.05 11.51
CA GLN A 220 -14.93 4.31 10.22
C GLN A 220 -14.43 5.64 9.64
N ILE A 221 -14.31 5.70 8.32
CA ILE A 221 -13.95 6.90 7.56
C ILE A 221 -15.26 7.63 7.20
N ASN A 222 -15.38 8.90 7.60
CA ASN A 222 -16.57 9.72 7.37
C ASN A 222 -16.36 10.85 6.37
N LYS A 223 -15.11 11.17 6.06
CA LYS A 223 -14.72 12.18 5.07
C LYS A 223 -13.60 11.62 4.20
N SER A 224 -13.35 12.24 3.06
CA SER A 224 -12.17 11.92 2.28
C SER A 224 -10.90 12.12 3.11
N ILE A 225 -9.92 11.26 2.88
CA ILE A 225 -8.56 11.37 3.42
C ILE A 225 -7.61 11.63 2.27
N THR A 226 -6.56 12.42 2.51
CA THR A 226 -5.54 12.68 1.49
C THR A 226 -4.37 11.74 1.73
N LEU A 227 -4.14 10.85 0.76
CA LEU A 227 -3.00 9.95 0.73
C LEU A 227 -1.87 10.63 -0.04
N THR A 228 -0.76 10.92 0.65
CA THR A 228 0.46 11.51 0.08
C THR A 228 1.58 10.49 0.16
N MET A 229 2.15 10.10 -0.98
CA MET A 229 3.16 9.05 -1.06
C MET A 229 4.43 9.56 -1.72
N ASN A 230 5.58 9.14 -1.20
CA ASN A 230 6.88 9.45 -1.78
C ASN A 230 7.20 8.55 -2.98
N TYR A 231 7.82 9.11 -4.02
CA TYR A 231 8.41 8.35 -5.12
C TYR A 231 9.92 8.56 -5.20
N ASP A 232 10.61 7.53 -5.70
CA ASP A 232 12.03 7.57 -6.01
C ASP A 232 12.29 8.42 -7.25
N SER A 233 12.74 9.66 -7.01
CA SER A 233 13.10 10.62 -8.04
C SER A 233 14.23 10.15 -8.96
N LYS A 234 15.01 9.13 -8.58
CA LYS A 234 16.05 8.54 -9.45
C LYS A 234 15.47 7.61 -10.51
N LYS A 235 14.28 7.05 -10.27
CA LYS A 235 13.59 6.13 -11.19
C LYS A 235 12.73 6.87 -12.22
N ILE A 236 12.48 8.16 -12.03
CA ILE A 236 11.54 8.94 -12.85
C ILE A 236 12.23 10.16 -13.43
N LYS A 237 12.05 10.37 -14.73
CA LYS A 237 12.48 11.61 -15.39
C LYS A 237 11.41 12.69 -15.24
N GLU A 238 11.82 13.94 -15.22
CA GLU A 238 10.90 15.09 -15.08
C GLU A 238 9.78 15.10 -16.14
N SER A 239 10.07 14.66 -17.37
CA SER A 239 9.09 14.52 -18.45
C SER A 239 7.98 13.49 -18.19
N ASP A 240 8.23 12.56 -17.28
CA ASP A 240 7.38 11.41 -16.99
C ASP A 240 6.55 11.61 -15.70
N LEU A 241 6.75 12.71 -14.97
CA LEU A 241 6.01 13.03 -13.75
C LEU A 241 4.49 13.01 -13.94
N LYS A 242 4.00 13.51 -15.07
CA LYS A 242 2.56 13.50 -15.40
C LYS A 242 1.96 12.08 -15.46
N ASN A 243 2.80 11.07 -15.71
CA ASN A 243 2.38 9.68 -15.87
C ASN A 243 2.28 8.95 -14.53
N LEU A 244 2.73 9.54 -13.41
CA LEU A 244 2.70 8.90 -12.10
C LEU A 244 1.28 8.50 -11.69
N GLN A 245 1.09 7.28 -11.23
CA GLN A 245 -0.20 6.77 -10.77
C GLN A 245 -0.07 6.15 -9.40
N ILE A 246 -0.94 6.53 -8.48
CA ILE A 246 -1.12 5.79 -7.23
C ILE A 246 -2.00 4.59 -7.58
N CYS A 247 -1.57 3.39 -7.20
CA CYS A 247 -2.30 2.15 -7.40
C CYS A 247 -2.52 1.44 -6.06
N GLN A 248 -3.63 0.71 -5.97
CA GLN A 248 -3.96 -0.14 -4.84
C GLN A 248 -3.91 -1.60 -5.28
N TYR A 249 -3.34 -2.48 -4.46
CA TYR A 249 -3.39 -3.91 -4.70
C TYR A 249 -4.75 -4.49 -4.31
N ASN A 250 -5.45 -5.07 -5.29
CA ASN A 250 -6.66 -5.85 -5.08
C ASN A 250 -6.29 -7.31 -4.83
N SER A 251 -6.40 -7.75 -3.58
CA SER A 251 -6.06 -9.10 -3.12
C SER A 251 -6.99 -10.18 -3.69
N ASP A 252 -8.26 -9.87 -3.93
CA ASP A 252 -9.23 -10.80 -4.53
C ASP A 252 -8.88 -11.12 -5.99
N LYS A 253 -8.52 -10.09 -6.76
CA LYS A 253 -8.14 -10.22 -8.18
C LYS A 253 -6.67 -10.53 -8.39
N LYS A 254 -5.86 -10.43 -7.33
CA LYS A 254 -4.39 -10.48 -7.34
C LYS A 254 -3.78 -9.49 -8.35
N LYS A 255 -4.30 -8.27 -8.42
CA LYS A 255 -3.93 -7.25 -9.43
C LYS A 255 -3.84 -5.87 -8.81
N TRP A 256 -2.94 -5.05 -9.33
CA TRP A 256 -2.90 -3.62 -9.05
C TRP A 256 -4.01 -2.90 -9.83
N GLU A 257 -4.69 -1.95 -9.19
CA GLU A 257 -5.73 -1.12 -9.79
C GLU A 257 -5.40 0.36 -9.52
N THR A 258 -5.49 1.19 -10.56
CA THR A 258 -5.22 2.64 -10.47
C THR A 258 -6.30 3.31 -9.64
N LEU A 259 -5.90 4.20 -8.72
CA LEU A 259 -6.87 5.02 -8.01
C LEU A 259 -7.46 6.07 -8.94
N SER A 260 -8.78 6.20 -8.92
CA SER A 260 -9.50 7.26 -9.60
C SER A 260 -9.50 8.54 -8.76
N GLY A 261 -9.15 9.66 -9.35
CA GLY A 261 -9.22 10.96 -8.68
C GLY A 261 -8.25 11.97 -9.28
N THR A 262 -8.37 13.21 -8.84
CA THR A 262 -7.38 14.24 -9.19
C THR A 262 -6.15 14.03 -8.33
N LYS A 263 -5.01 13.79 -8.98
CA LYS A 263 -3.71 13.66 -8.33
C LYS A 263 -2.95 14.98 -8.38
N THR A 264 -2.28 15.32 -7.28
CA THR A 264 -1.37 16.45 -7.19
C THR A 264 0.06 15.91 -7.06
N ILE A 265 0.94 16.30 -7.97
CA ILE A 265 2.35 15.87 -7.97
C ILE A 265 3.19 17.04 -7.52
N ASP A 266 4.01 16.84 -6.49
CA ASP A 266 5.01 17.80 -6.04
C ASP A 266 6.42 17.27 -6.38
N PRO A 267 7.09 17.85 -7.40
CA PRO A 267 8.43 17.43 -7.80
C PRO A 267 9.53 17.86 -6.82
N ILE A 268 9.27 18.85 -5.96
CA ILE A 268 10.27 19.37 -5.01
C ILE A 268 10.39 18.40 -3.84
N THR A 269 9.26 17.96 -3.30
CA THR A 269 9.23 16.99 -2.19
C THR A 269 9.28 15.54 -2.66
N GLY A 270 9.11 15.29 -3.97
CA GLY A 270 9.07 13.94 -4.51
C GLY A 270 7.82 13.17 -4.11
N THR A 271 6.65 13.84 -4.07
CA THR A 271 5.39 13.23 -3.60
C THR A 271 4.28 13.26 -4.64
N VAL A 272 3.36 12.31 -4.52
CA VAL A 272 2.07 12.30 -5.21
C VAL A 272 0.96 12.21 -4.17
N SER A 273 -0.03 13.08 -4.27
CA SER A 273 -1.18 13.14 -3.36
C SER A 273 -2.48 12.86 -4.10
N ILE A 274 -3.39 12.12 -3.47
CA ILE A 274 -4.75 11.87 -3.96
C ILE A 274 -5.75 11.78 -2.80
N GLU A 275 -6.96 12.27 -3.01
CA GLU A 275 -8.07 12.08 -2.07
C GLU A 275 -8.72 10.72 -2.28
N ILE A 276 -8.94 9.99 -1.18
CA ILE A 276 -9.62 8.70 -1.17
C ILE A 276 -10.74 8.68 -0.12
N GLU A 277 -11.80 7.93 -0.39
CA GLU A 277 -12.95 7.79 0.51
C GLU A 277 -12.96 6.46 1.27
N SER A 278 -12.09 5.53 0.89
CA SER A 278 -11.94 4.22 1.52
C SER A 278 -10.50 3.75 1.44
N ILE A 279 -10.01 3.09 2.49
CA ILE A 279 -8.70 2.41 2.49
C ILE A 279 -8.81 1.03 1.84
N ALA A 280 -9.94 0.33 2.02
CA ALA A 280 -10.12 -1.03 1.52
C ALA A 280 -10.42 -1.08 0.02
N GLU A 281 -11.15 -0.10 -0.52
CA GLU A 281 -11.59 -0.11 -1.92
C GLU A 281 -11.33 1.23 -2.63
N ALA A 282 -10.20 1.88 -2.37
CA ALA A 282 -9.81 3.18 -2.94
C ALA A 282 -9.79 3.21 -4.47
N TYR A 283 -9.56 2.07 -5.13
CA TYR A 283 -9.57 1.95 -6.59
C TYR A 283 -10.98 2.09 -7.22
N LYS A 284 -12.06 2.01 -6.43
CA LYS A 284 -13.43 2.12 -6.96
C LYS A 284 -13.79 3.59 -7.14
N SER A 285 -14.18 3.95 -8.37
CA SER A 285 -14.52 5.33 -8.75
C SER A 285 -15.54 5.99 -7.83
N THR A 286 -15.24 7.23 -7.45
CA THR A 286 -16.14 8.17 -6.76
C THR A 286 -17.45 8.39 -7.52
N THR A 287 -17.49 8.14 -8.84
CA THR A 287 -18.69 8.32 -9.67
C THR A 287 -19.68 7.15 -9.67
N THR A 288 -19.29 5.94 -9.23
CA THR A 288 -20.14 4.73 -9.37
C THR A 288 -20.76 4.22 -8.07
N ARG A 289 -20.71 4.97 -6.97
CA ARG A 289 -21.27 4.48 -5.70
C ARG A 289 -22.05 5.53 -4.90
N LEU A 290 -23.32 5.60 -5.25
CA LEU A 290 -24.43 5.79 -4.31
C LEU A 290 -24.53 4.68 -3.22
N SER A 291 -23.58 3.72 -3.18
CA SER A 291 -23.48 2.68 -2.13
C SER A 291 -22.29 2.85 -1.18
N SER A 292 -21.33 3.75 -1.46
CA SER A 292 -20.29 4.17 -0.50
C SER A 292 -20.50 5.61 -0.04
N MET A 293 -21.28 6.42 -0.77
CA MET A 293 -21.82 7.68 -0.25
C MET A 293 -23.06 7.45 0.62
N ALA A 294 -22.83 6.91 1.81
CA ALA A 294 -23.70 7.07 2.98
C ALA A 294 -22.81 7.28 4.22
N GLY A 295 -21.92 8.28 4.11
CA GLY A 295 -20.93 8.67 5.12
C GLY A 295 -21.23 10.03 5.74
N ARG A 296 -22.47 10.51 5.65
CA ARG A 296 -22.96 11.43 6.68
C ARG A 296 -23.70 10.56 7.66
N SER A 297 -23.39 10.76 8.93
CA SER A 297 -24.29 10.35 9.97
C SER A 297 -25.74 10.68 9.55
N MET A 298 -26.69 9.81 9.87
CA MET A 298 -28.09 10.20 9.64
C MET A 298 -28.38 11.32 10.62
N ASN A 299 -28.60 12.53 10.10
CA ASN A 299 -29.01 13.68 10.87
C ASN A 299 -30.50 13.48 11.23
N THR A 300 -30.77 12.70 12.27
CA THR A 300 -32.14 12.38 12.70
C THR A 300 -32.73 13.51 13.52
N GLY A 301 -32.64 14.76 13.06
CA GLY A 301 -33.13 15.96 13.76
C GLY A 301 -32.61 16.17 15.21
N SER A 302 -31.73 15.29 15.71
CA SER A 302 -31.34 15.17 17.12
C SER A 302 -29.89 14.73 17.31
N GLY A 303 -29.08 14.66 16.24
CA GLY A 303 -27.64 14.38 16.33
C GLY A 303 -27.08 13.61 15.14
N PHE A 304 -25.77 13.34 15.21
CA PHE A 304 -25.05 12.53 14.24
C PHE A 304 -25.04 11.06 14.69
N THR A 305 -25.57 10.13 13.88
CA THR A 305 -25.56 8.67 14.16
C THR A 305 -24.64 7.89 13.22
N ILE A 306 -23.83 6.98 13.77
CA ILE A 306 -22.92 6.08 13.04
C ILE A 306 -23.71 5.19 12.08
N ASN A 307 -23.17 4.94 10.88
CA ASN A 307 -23.78 4.02 9.93
C ASN A 307 -23.39 2.57 10.27
N PRO A 308 -24.32 1.72 10.77
CA PRO A 308 -24.01 0.36 11.19
C PRO A 308 -23.67 -0.58 10.01
N MET A 309 -23.85 -0.13 8.76
CA MET A 309 -23.55 -0.91 7.56
C MET A 309 -22.11 -0.72 7.03
N GLN A 310 -21.32 0.19 7.62
CA GLN A 310 -19.97 0.53 7.18
C GLN A 310 -18.88 -0.28 7.91
N ALA A 311 -17.78 -0.57 7.20
CA ALA A 311 -16.65 -1.32 7.75
C ALA A 311 -15.93 -0.49 8.82
N THR A 312 -15.86 -1.04 10.04
CA THR A 312 -15.20 -0.44 11.21
C THR A 312 -13.71 -0.81 11.28
N SER A 313 -13.19 -1.47 10.26
CA SER A 313 -11.77 -1.75 10.08
C SER A 313 -11.52 -1.89 8.58
N GLN A 314 -10.45 -1.28 8.10
CA GLN A 314 -10.08 -1.26 6.69
C GLN A 314 -8.58 -1.44 6.56
N THR A 315 -8.15 -2.16 5.52
CA THR A 315 -6.73 -2.35 5.22
C THR A 315 -6.54 -2.21 3.71
N GLY A 316 -5.45 -1.57 3.30
CA GLY A 316 -5.12 -1.35 1.91
C GLY A 316 -3.62 -1.30 1.69
N THR A 317 -3.20 -1.77 0.53
CA THR A 317 -1.79 -1.79 0.11
C THR A 317 -1.64 -0.92 -1.12
N PHE A 318 -0.73 0.05 -1.07
CA PHE A 318 -0.59 1.11 -2.07
C PHE A 318 0.85 1.22 -2.58
N ALA A 319 1.01 1.65 -3.83
CA ALA A 319 2.31 1.98 -4.42
C ALA A 319 2.14 3.01 -5.56
N ILE A 320 3.22 3.70 -5.92
CA ILE A 320 3.29 4.63 -7.05
C ILE A 320 3.94 3.93 -8.24
N PHE A 321 3.31 4.11 -9.39
CA PHE A 321 3.74 3.59 -10.67
C PHE A 321 4.15 4.74 -11.58
N SER A 322 5.27 4.60 -12.29
CA SER A 322 5.81 5.58 -13.24
C SER A 322 5.02 5.65 -14.54
N SER A 323 4.10 4.72 -14.76
CA SER A 323 3.32 4.60 -15.98
C SER A 323 1.92 4.05 -15.70
N THR A 324 1.03 4.25 -16.68
CA THR A 324 -0.33 3.73 -16.59
C THR A 324 -0.32 2.21 -16.58
N LEU A 325 -1.07 1.61 -15.64
CA LEU A 325 -1.31 0.18 -15.66
C LEU A 325 -1.85 -0.24 -17.03
N PRO A 326 -1.44 -1.39 -17.58
CA PRO A 326 -1.89 -1.82 -18.90
C PRO A 326 -3.43 -1.87 -18.96
N THR A 327 -4.04 -0.91 -19.66
CA THR A 327 -5.49 -0.87 -19.84
C THR A 327 -5.89 -1.84 -20.93
N LYS A 328 -6.95 -2.60 -20.66
CA LYS A 328 -7.56 -3.48 -21.65
C LYS A 328 -8.11 -2.65 -22.80
N VAL A 329 -7.53 -2.81 -23.98
CA VAL A 329 -8.10 -2.24 -25.21
C VAL A 329 -8.92 -3.30 -25.91
N GLY A 330 -10.21 -2.99 -26.11
CA GLY A 330 -11.17 -3.91 -26.72
C GLY A 330 -10.79 -4.23 -28.16
N TYR A 331 -10.92 -5.51 -28.52
CA TYR A 331 -10.74 -6.00 -29.88
C TYR A 331 -12.08 -6.47 -30.43
N ALA A 332 -12.58 -5.75 -31.44
CA ALA A 332 -13.86 -6.04 -32.08
C ALA A 332 -13.78 -7.05 -33.24
N GLY A 333 -12.57 -7.55 -33.58
CA GLY A 333 -12.41 -8.51 -34.68
C GLY A 333 -12.76 -9.94 -34.28
N SER A 334 -13.08 -10.76 -35.29
CA SER A 334 -13.47 -12.17 -35.12
C SER A 334 -12.29 -13.15 -35.10
N ASP A 335 -11.13 -12.73 -35.61
CA ASP A 335 -10.01 -13.63 -35.86
C ASP A 335 -8.83 -13.32 -34.94
N PHE A 336 -8.05 -14.34 -34.59
CA PHE A 336 -6.78 -14.10 -33.93
C PHE A 336 -5.80 -13.43 -34.89
N LYS A 337 -5.20 -12.33 -34.46
CA LYS A 337 -4.14 -11.63 -35.21
C LYS A 337 -2.90 -11.52 -34.36
N ILE A 338 -1.74 -11.56 -35.00
CA ILE A 338 -0.45 -11.30 -34.34
C ILE A 338 0.46 -10.58 -35.31
N ILE A 339 1.16 -9.57 -34.78
CA ILE A 339 2.19 -8.82 -35.48
C ILE A 339 3.42 -8.71 -34.57
N ASN A 340 4.60 -8.61 -35.17
CA ASN A 340 5.81 -8.28 -34.44
C ASN A 340 6.38 -6.94 -34.91
N PHE A 341 6.92 -6.15 -33.97
CA PHE A 341 7.52 -4.87 -34.26
C PHE A 341 8.62 -4.55 -33.22
N PRO A 342 9.82 -4.12 -33.67
CA PRO A 342 10.21 -3.99 -35.07
C PRO A 342 10.38 -5.37 -35.75
N ASN A 343 10.27 -5.38 -37.07
CA ASN A 343 10.58 -6.53 -37.93
C ASN A 343 11.19 -6.00 -39.25
N PRO A 344 12.47 -6.29 -39.56
CA PRO A 344 13.42 -7.03 -38.75
C PRO A 344 13.78 -6.32 -37.43
N PHE A 345 14.43 -7.04 -36.51
CA PHE A 345 14.92 -6.49 -35.25
C PHE A 345 16.33 -6.95 -34.93
N ASP A 346 17.07 -6.13 -34.18
CA ASP A 346 18.36 -6.48 -33.58
C ASP A 346 18.23 -6.82 -32.08
N LEU A 347 19.31 -7.32 -31.48
CA LEU A 347 19.38 -7.64 -30.05
C LEU A 347 20.03 -6.51 -29.23
N LYS A 348 19.98 -5.27 -29.72
CA LYS A 348 20.41 -4.09 -28.95
C LYS A 348 19.20 -3.51 -28.22
N SER A 349 19.44 -2.93 -27.05
CA SER A 349 18.39 -2.25 -26.30
C SER A 349 17.84 -1.07 -27.10
N LYS A 350 16.51 -0.98 -27.19
CA LYS A 350 15.80 0.06 -27.94
C LYS A 350 14.48 0.40 -27.29
N ASN A 351 13.97 1.61 -27.55
CA ASN A 351 12.61 1.99 -27.16
C ASN A 351 11.64 1.74 -28.33
N VAL A 352 10.58 0.98 -28.05
CA VAL A 352 9.50 0.73 -29.00
C VAL A 352 8.26 1.47 -28.53
N SER A 353 7.74 2.33 -29.41
CA SER A 353 6.50 3.05 -29.17
C SER A 353 5.30 2.18 -29.54
N MET A 354 4.35 2.03 -28.62
CA MET A 354 3.10 1.31 -28.86
C MET A 354 2.04 2.29 -29.37
N THR A 355 1.42 1.96 -30.51
CA THR A 355 0.41 2.82 -31.16
C THR A 355 -0.96 2.74 -30.52
N GLU A 356 -1.23 1.69 -29.75
CA GLU A 356 -2.48 1.47 -29.02
C GLU A 356 -2.14 0.94 -27.64
N SER A 357 -2.84 1.39 -26.60
CA SER A 357 -2.78 0.73 -25.29
C SER A 357 -3.23 -0.74 -25.42
N GLY A 358 -2.82 -1.60 -24.49
CA GLY A 358 -3.24 -2.99 -24.43
C GLY A 358 -2.66 -3.66 -23.20
N VAL A 359 -3.12 -4.87 -22.88
CA VAL A 359 -2.63 -5.58 -21.69
C VAL A 359 -1.20 -6.05 -21.95
N GLY A 360 -0.29 -5.83 -20.99
CA GLY A 360 1.16 -6.05 -21.18
C GLY A 360 1.92 -4.82 -21.73
N ALA A 361 1.22 -3.76 -22.15
CA ALA A 361 1.83 -2.48 -22.49
C ALA A 361 2.13 -1.67 -21.22
N GLY A 362 3.31 -1.83 -20.63
CA GLY A 362 3.70 -1.11 -19.41
C GLY A 362 3.86 0.40 -19.59
N THR A 363 4.15 0.91 -20.80
CA THR A 363 4.26 2.34 -21.13
C THR A 363 4.03 2.55 -22.63
N VAL A 364 3.65 3.75 -23.08
CA VAL A 364 3.58 4.10 -24.52
C VAL A 364 4.94 3.92 -25.21
N ASN A 365 6.04 3.95 -24.47
CA ASN A 365 7.39 3.63 -24.93
C ASN A 365 8.00 2.55 -24.02
N GLN A 366 8.24 1.35 -24.55
CA GLN A 366 8.86 0.26 -23.80
C GLN A 366 10.31 0.05 -24.25
N SER A 367 11.23 0.02 -23.29
CA SER A 367 12.60 -0.42 -23.55
C SER A 367 12.64 -1.93 -23.64
N LEU A 368 13.15 -2.49 -24.74
CA LEU A 368 13.22 -3.93 -24.98
C LEU A 368 14.50 -4.32 -25.71
N THR A 369 14.87 -5.61 -25.60
CA THR A 369 16.04 -6.19 -26.28
C THR A 369 15.56 -7.31 -27.20
N GLY A 370 14.93 -6.94 -28.32
CA GLY A 370 14.36 -7.92 -29.24
C GLY A 370 13.21 -7.34 -30.05
N THR A 371 12.06 -8.02 -30.03
CA THR A 371 10.83 -7.62 -30.71
C THR A 371 9.63 -7.68 -29.78
N MET A 372 8.66 -6.79 -29.99
CA MET A 372 7.38 -6.82 -29.32
C MET A 372 6.36 -7.58 -30.18
N LEU A 373 5.65 -8.52 -29.58
CA LEU A 373 4.55 -9.25 -30.20
C LEU A 373 3.23 -8.64 -29.74
N LYS A 374 2.50 -8.00 -30.66
CA LYS A 374 1.12 -7.55 -30.41
C LYS A 374 0.17 -8.59 -30.97
N PHE A 375 -0.71 -9.09 -30.13
CA PHE A 375 -1.70 -10.08 -30.52
C PHE A 375 -3.11 -9.70 -30.08
N TYR A 376 -4.08 -10.18 -30.85
CA TYR A 376 -5.48 -9.82 -30.75
C TYR A 376 -6.26 -11.09 -30.49
N VAL A 377 -6.92 -11.17 -29.34
CA VAL A 377 -7.71 -12.34 -28.97
C VAL A 377 -9.19 -12.02 -29.23
N PRO A 378 -9.86 -12.72 -30.15
CA PRO A 378 -11.26 -12.45 -30.49
C PRO A 378 -12.16 -12.72 -29.29
N ALA A 379 -13.32 -12.03 -29.25
CA ALA A 379 -14.32 -12.22 -28.21
C ALA A 379 -14.86 -13.66 -28.21
N GLY A 380 -15.22 -14.16 -27.03
CA GLY A 380 -15.77 -15.50 -26.84
C GLY A 380 -16.06 -15.79 -25.37
N ALA A 381 -16.60 -16.96 -25.09
CA ALA A 381 -16.88 -17.38 -23.71
C ALA A 381 -15.59 -17.70 -22.94
N GLY A 382 -15.52 -17.25 -21.68
CA GLY A 382 -14.42 -17.55 -20.77
C GLY A 382 -13.07 -16.95 -21.18
N SER A 383 -12.00 -17.48 -20.59
CA SER A 383 -10.63 -17.15 -20.94
C SER A 383 -10.07 -18.06 -22.04
N ALA A 384 -8.86 -17.74 -22.50
CA ALA A 384 -8.13 -18.42 -23.55
C ALA A 384 -6.73 -18.82 -23.06
N ASP A 385 -6.29 -20.02 -23.41
CA ASP A 385 -4.90 -20.48 -23.21
C ASP A 385 -4.10 -20.19 -24.49
N VAL A 386 -3.24 -19.18 -24.45
CA VAL A 386 -2.45 -18.72 -25.60
C VAL A 386 -0.99 -19.18 -25.46
N LYS A 387 -0.42 -19.72 -26.54
CA LYS A 387 0.97 -20.20 -26.57
C LYS A 387 1.65 -19.79 -27.87
N PHE A 388 2.90 -19.34 -27.80
CA PHE A 388 3.72 -19.07 -28.98
C PHE A 388 4.86 -20.08 -29.09
N TYR A 389 4.99 -20.67 -30.28
CA TYR A 389 6.07 -21.58 -30.62
C TYR A 389 6.91 -20.93 -31.72
N ILE A 390 8.18 -20.69 -31.45
CA ILE A 390 9.10 -20.04 -32.37
C ILE A 390 10.07 -21.08 -32.89
N TYR A 391 10.14 -21.20 -34.21
CA TYR A 391 11.00 -22.15 -34.91
C TYR A 391 12.04 -21.41 -35.76
N ASN A 392 13.20 -22.01 -35.98
CA ASN A 392 14.12 -21.56 -37.01
C ASN A 392 13.67 -22.05 -38.41
N ILE A 393 14.40 -21.67 -39.46
CA ILE A 393 14.06 -22.05 -40.84
C ILE A 393 14.19 -23.56 -41.11
N ALA A 394 14.97 -24.28 -40.29
CA ALA A 394 15.11 -25.74 -40.36
C ALA A 394 13.93 -26.48 -39.69
N GLY A 395 13.01 -25.75 -39.03
CA GLY A 395 11.86 -26.33 -38.33
C GLY A 395 12.16 -26.78 -36.90
N GLU A 396 13.32 -26.43 -36.35
CA GLU A 396 13.68 -26.73 -34.97
C GLU A 396 13.02 -25.73 -34.03
N LEU A 397 12.45 -26.21 -32.92
CA LEU A 397 11.85 -25.37 -31.90
C LEU A 397 12.96 -24.60 -31.16
N VAL A 398 12.88 -23.27 -31.21
CA VAL A 398 13.85 -22.36 -30.60
C VAL A 398 13.36 -21.86 -29.26
N ARG A 399 12.09 -21.48 -29.19
CA ARG A 399 11.49 -20.90 -28.00
C ARG A 399 10.04 -21.29 -27.87
N LYS A 400 9.63 -21.61 -26.64
CA LYS A 400 8.24 -21.71 -26.26
C LYS A 400 7.88 -20.58 -25.29
N ILE A 401 6.81 -19.86 -25.59
CA ILE A 401 6.24 -18.85 -24.72
C ILE A 401 4.88 -19.39 -24.25
N GLU A 402 4.84 -19.87 -23.00
CA GLU A 402 3.65 -20.40 -22.34
C GLU A 402 3.68 -20.14 -20.82
N SER A 403 2.49 -20.21 -20.21
CA SER A 403 2.07 -20.24 -18.79
C SER A 403 3.08 -20.33 -17.63
N ALA A 404 4.30 -20.85 -17.79
CA ALA A 404 5.27 -21.04 -16.69
C ALA A 404 6.16 -19.82 -16.39
N LYS A 405 6.02 -18.74 -17.14
CA LYS A 405 6.63 -17.45 -16.85
C LYS A 405 5.58 -16.40 -17.14
N THR A 406 5.23 -15.59 -16.15
CA THR A 406 4.81 -14.21 -16.41
C THR A 406 5.95 -13.55 -17.18
N ILE A 407 5.97 -13.73 -18.50
CA ILE A 407 6.68 -12.84 -19.38
C ILE A 407 5.69 -11.70 -19.50
N ASP A 408 6.11 -10.56 -19.01
CA ASP A 408 5.32 -9.36 -19.17
C ASP A 408 3.98 -9.35 -18.41
N GLY A 409 3.90 -9.99 -17.24
CA GLY A 409 2.76 -9.88 -16.30
C GLY A 409 1.41 -10.36 -16.83
N VAL A 410 1.42 -10.99 -18.00
CA VAL A 410 0.25 -11.57 -18.66
C VAL A 410 0.27 -13.07 -18.41
N ASP A 411 -0.72 -13.56 -17.67
CA ASP A 411 -0.97 -14.99 -17.56
C ASP A 411 -1.52 -15.52 -18.89
N MET A 412 -0.61 -16.08 -19.68
CA MET A 412 -0.90 -16.67 -20.99
C MET A 412 -1.89 -17.86 -20.93
N SER A 413 -2.09 -18.47 -19.76
CA SER A 413 -3.07 -19.58 -19.59
C SER A 413 -4.49 -19.12 -19.30
N ASN A 414 -4.68 -17.83 -18.99
CA ASN A 414 -5.95 -17.28 -18.56
C ASN A 414 -6.20 -15.90 -19.19
N ILE A 415 -5.99 -15.80 -20.50
CA ILE A 415 -6.17 -14.57 -21.25
C ILE A 415 -7.64 -14.27 -21.48
N GLU A 416 -8.06 -13.05 -21.16
CA GLU A 416 -9.43 -12.62 -21.40
C GLU A 416 -9.68 -12.38 -22.90
N ARG A 417 -10.77 -12.93 -23.41
CA ARG A 417 -11.14 -12.79 -24.82
C ARG A 417 -11.65 -11.39 -25.12
N GLY A 418 -11.51 -10.94 -26.38
CA GLY A 418 -12.02 -9.65 -26.85
C GLY A 418 -11.09 -8.48 -26.59
N TYR A 419 -9.78 -8.71 -26.42
CA TYR A 419 -8.80 -7.67 -26.09
C TYR A 419 -7.49 -7.79 -26.88
N ILE A 420 -6.71 -6.71 -26.83
CA ILE A 420 -5.37 -6.57 -27.41
C ILE A 420 -4.31 -6.77 -26.31
N TYR A 421 -3.27 -7.53 -26.64
CA TYR A 421 -2.19 -7.92 -25.75
C TYR A 421 -0.81 -7.68 -26.38
N TYR A 422 0.17 -7.48 -25.51
CA TYR A 422 1.58 -7.30 -25.86
C TYR A 422 2.46 -8.25 -25.05
N ILE A 423 3.50 -8.79 -25.68
CA ILE A 423 4.52 -9.62 -25.03
C ILE A 423 5.86 -9.51 -25.77
N GLU A 424 6.98 -9.46 -25.06
CA GLU A 424 8.30 -9.40 -25.64
C GLU A 424 8.83 -10.80 -26.00
N TRP A 425 9.56 -10.85 -27.11
CA TRP A 425 10.56 -11.88 -27.33
C TRP A 425 11.94 -11.25 -27.43
N ASP A 426 12.80 -11.62 -26.48
CA ASP A 426 14.17 -11.13 -26.32
C ASP A 426 15.17 -11.70 -27.35
N GLY A 427 14.67 -12.44 -28.34
CA GLY A 427 15.51 -13.13 -29.32
C GLY A 427 16.33 -14.29 -28.76
N LYS A 428 16.00 -14.81 -27.56
CA LYS A 428 16.70 -15.95 -26.97
C LYS A 428 15.93 -17.27 -27.13
N ASN A 429 16.67 -18.37 -27.10
CA ASN A 429 16.12 -19.73 -27.09
C ASN A 429 15.65 -20.13 -25.67
N ASP A 430 15.15 -21.35 -25.49
CA ASP A 430 14.75 -21.87 -24.17
C ASP A 430 15.95 -22.04 -23.20
N SER A 431 17.16 -22.23 -23.74
CA SER A 431 18.43 -22.26 -23.00
C SER A 431 18.96 -20.87 -22.61
N LYS A 432 18.22 -19.79 -22.93
CA LYS A 432 18.60 -18.38 -22.69
C LYS A 432 19.81 -17.90 -23.49
N GLU A 433 20.13 -18.55 -24.59
CA GLU A 433 21.19 -18.13 -25.52
C GLU A 433 20.60 -17.27 -26.63
N GLU A 434 21.35 -16.28 -27.10
CA GLU A 434 20.94 -15.45 -28.22
C GLU A 434 20.82 -16.26 -29.51
N CYS A 435 19.69 -16.13 -30.19
CA CYS A 435 19.49 -16.73 -31.49
C CYS A 435 20.39 -16.07 -32.56
N ALA A 436 20.75 -16.82 -33.59
CA ALA A 436 21.54 -16.30 -34.71
C ALA A 436 20.73 -15.32 -35.58
N SER A 437 21.41 -14.49 -36.37
CA SER A 437 20.73 -13.72 -37.41
C SER A 437 20.04 -14.65 -38.41
N GLY A 438 18.82 -14.32 -38.82
CA GLY A 438 18.04 -15.18 -39.71
C GLY A 438 16.53 -14.99 -39.57
N VAL A 439 15.80 -15.81 -40.32
CA VAL A 439 14.33 -15.83 -40.31
C VAL A 439 13.83 -16.92 -39.36
N TYR A 440 12.87 -16.53 -38.52
CA TYR A 440 12.18 -17.36 -37.56
C TYR A 440 10.67 -17.38 -37.85
N LEU A 441 10.02 -18.50 -37.53
CA LEU A 441 8.61 -18.74 -37.78
C LEU A 441 7.89 -18.90 -36.44
N LEU A 442 6.95 -18.01 -36.13
CA LEU A 442 6.11 -18.09 -34.95
C LEU A 442 4.75 -18.70 -35.29
N ILE A 443 4.37 -19.73 -34.56
CA ILE A 443 3.06 -20.38 -34.64
C ILE A 443 2.30 -20.12 -33.34
N PRO A 444 1.22 -19.32 -33.37
CA PRO A 444 0.36 -19.12 -32.22
C PRO A 444 -0.63 -20.28 -32.07
N LYS A 445 -0.86 -20.70 -30.83
CA LYS A 445 -1.96 -21.59 -30.46
C LYS A 445 -2.86 -20.90 -29.45
N VAL A 446 -4.17 -21.08 -29.62
CA VAL A 446 -5.22 -20.67 -28.68
C VAL A 446 -6.02 -21.92 -28.34
N ASP A 447 -6.12 -22.25 -27.05
CA ASP A 447 -6.75 -23.48 -26.53
C ASP A 447 -6.19 -24.75 -27.19
N ASN A 448 -4.87 -24.78 -27.32
CA ASN A 448 -4.09 -25.82 -28.00
C ASN A 448 -4.38 -26.01 -29.50
N LYS A 449 -5.21 -25.15 -30.13
CA LYS A 449 -5.46 -25.13 -31.58
C LYS A 449 -4.64 -24.06 -32.25
N LYS A 450 -4.16 -24.31 -33.47
CA LYS A 450 -3.43 -23.32 -34.26
C LYS A 450 -4.33 -22.11 -34.51
N ALA A 451 -3.88 -20.92 -34.12
CA ALA A 451 -4.70 -19.71 -34.15
C ALA A 451 -4.61 -18.94 -35.47
N THR A 452 -3.56 -19.17 -36.26
CA THR A 452 -3.37 -18.57 -37.58
C THR A 452 -3.11 -19.65 -38.63
N GLU A 453 -3.59 -19.42 -39.87
CA GLU A 453 -3.32 -20.36 -40.98
C GLU A 453 -1.82 -20.43 -41.32
N ARG A 454 -1.15 -19.27 -41.28
CA ARG A 454 0.27 -19.10 -41.63
C ARG A 454 1.08 -18.75 -40.38
N ALA A 455 2.34 -19.17 -40.37
CA ALA A 455 3.28 -18.73 -39.36
C ALA A 455 3.62 -17.25 -39.55
N LEU A 456 3.76 -16.52 -38.46
CA LEU A 456 4.31 -15.16 -38.46
C LEU A 456 5.81 -15.24 -38.73
N LYS A 457 6.28 -14.51 -39.74
CA LYS A 457 7.70 -14.45 -40.09
C LYS A 457 8.37 -13.33 -39.32
N MET A 458 9.45 -13.63 -38.62
CA MET A 458 10.24 -12.68 -37.85
C MET A 458 11.70 -12.76 -38.30
N ALA A 459 12.42 -11.64 -38.30
CA ALA A 459 13.82 -11.62 -38.72
C ALA A 459 14.73 -10.96 -37.67
N ILE A 460 15.78 -11.68 -37.27
CA ILE A 460 16.86 -11.18 -36.41
C ILE A 460 18.02 -10.71 -37.30
N ILE A 461 18.48 -9.48 -37.10
CA ILE A 461 19.68 -8.91 -37.74
C ILE A 461 20.61 -8.44 -36.63
N LYS A 462 21.83 -8.98 -36.55
CA LYS A 462 22.80 -8.61 -35.50
C LYS A 462 23.67 -7.43 -35.90
#